data_AF-A0ABD2P1A3-F1
#
_entry.id   AF-A0ABD2P1A3-F1
#
_cell.length_a   1.000
_cell.length_b   1.000
_cell.length_c   1.000
_cell.angle_alpha   90.00
_cell.angle_beta   90.00
_cell.angle_gamma   90.00
#
_symmetry.space_group_name_H-M   'P 1'
#
loop_
_entity.id
_entity.type
_entity.pdbx_description
1 polymer ?
#
loop_
_entity_poly.entity_id
_entity_poly.type
_entity_poly.pdbx_seq_one_letter_code
_entity_poly.pdbx_strand_id
1 'polypeptide(L)'
;MQRPKIFRQFYELEAKSPEEVRKIWNYVHIFLLAISFISGLTTAYAFGLFQQEFDFRCFFFSKLEVKATKSIRNLTTSAKRSSWNEVLPRTPENQVDFKRSRWGVGALCSFFQFLHICSMLSALIWMVFIVISGRGSRKSGRQIVGSPYRLVIPFFCWSIISVIVIFATNSIFISGLHESCAILEDPDGESQMVLFFGEEKAMYEIFFGDTGMKIYLCYVITKYACYIGLFAWASNALWTLLRFYLVIDFKIFLITVWKYVSDNPQITSDVVPFSSDKEK
;
A
#
# COMPACT_ATOMS: atom_id res chain seq x y z
N MET A 1 41.02 -1.29 -53.54
CA MET A 1 39.78 -1.85 -52.93
C MET A 1 39.75 -1.37 -51.49
N GLN A 2 38.83 -0.46 -51.14
CA GLN A 2 38.73 0.04 -49.77
C GLN A 2 38.22 -1.08 -48.86
N ARG A 3 38.98 -1.44 -47.81
CA ARG A 3 38.50 -2.37 -46.77
C ARG A 3 37.80 -1.57 -45.69
N PRO A 4 36.53 -1.87 -45.36
CA PRO A 4 35.88 -1.24 -44.22
C PRO A 4 36.60 -1.65 -42.94
N LYS A 5 36.97 -0.67 -42.09
CA LYS A 5 37.45 -0.92 -40.74
C LYS A 5 36.40 -0.45 -39.74
N ILE A 6 36.16 -1.25 -38.70
CA ILE A 6 35.30 -0.85 -37.57
C ILE A 6 35.97 0.35 -36.90
N PHE A 7 35.26 1.47 -36.84
CA PHE A 7 35.73 2.68 -36.19
C PHE A 7 35.25 2.77 -34.74
N ARG A 8 33.98 2.45 -34.50
CA ARG A 8 33.39 2.50 -33.16
C ARG A 8 32.21 1.52 -33.05
N GLN A 9 32.05 0.92 -31.88
CA GLN A 9 30.88 0.14 -31.52
C GLN A 9 30.30 0.69 -30.23
N PHE A 10 28.98 0.89 -30.18
CA PHE A 10 28.27 1.25 -28.96
C PHE A 10 26.87 0.65 -28.95
N TYR A 11 26.33 0.46 -27.75
CA TYR A 11 24.97 -0.03 -27.55
C TYR A 11 24.01 1.15 -27.46
N GLU A 12 22.90 1.10 -28.19
CA GLU A 12 21.81 2.07 -28.10
C GLU A 12 20.52 1.38 -27.62
N LEU A 13 19.82 2.03 -26.70
CA LEU A 13 18.54 1.57 -26.17
C LEU A 13 17.41 2.25 -26.94
N GLU A 14 16.68 1.49 -27.77
CA GLU A 14 15.48 2.00 -28.42
C GLU A 14 14.24 1.55 -27.64
N ALA A 15 13.30 2.46 -27.41
CA ALA A 15 12.05 2.12 -26.73
C ALA A 15 11.20 1.16 -27.59
N LYS A 16 10.74 0.07 -26.98
CA LYS A 16 9.79 -0.86 -27.61
C LYS A 16 8.47 -0.15 -27.90
N SER A 17 7.82 -0.58 -28.99
CA SER A 17 6.45 -0.15 -29.23
C SER A 17 5.51 -0.76 -28.19
N PRO A 18 4.38 -0.11 -27.86
CA PRO A 18 3.43 -0.63 -26.86
C PRO A 18 2.89 -2.03 -27.19
N GLU A 19 2.85 -2.41 -28.46
CA GLU A 19 2.41 -3.72 -28.95
C GLU A 19 3.45 -4.83 -28.66
N GLU A 20 4.73 -4.47 -28.60
CA GLU A 20 5.85 -5.40 -28.35
C GLU A 20 6.11 -5.63 -26.86
N VAL A 21 5.68 -4.71 -25.99
CA VAL A 21 5.75 -4.90 -24.55
C VAL A 21 4.69 -5.92 -24.14
N ARG A 22 5.11 -6.98 -23.44
CA ARG A 22 4.18 -8.03 -22.99
C ARG A 22 3.08 -7.41 -22.13
N LYS A 23 1.83 -7.53 -22.58
CA LYS A 23 0.63 -6.97 -21.91
C LYS A 23 0.50 -7.40 -20.44
N ILE A 24 1.09 -8.55 -20.08
CA ILE A 24 1.15 -9.09 -18.71
C ILE A 24 1.62 -8.06 -17.67
N TRP A 25 2.62 -7.22 -18.00
CA TRP A 25 3.17 -6.25 -17.05
C TRP A 25 2.14 -5.21 -16.64
N ASN A 26 1.36 -4.71 -17.60
CA ASN A 26 0.31 -3.73 -17.34
C ASN A 26 -0.89 -4.37 -16.64
N TYR A 27 -1.26 -5.61 -16.99
CA TYR A 27 -2.36 -6.31 -16.33
C TYR A 27 -2.09 -6.58 -14.85
N VAL A 28 -0.87 -6.98 -14.50
CA VAL A 28 -0.48 -7.19 -13.09
C VAL A 28 -0.57 -5.87 -12.32
N HIS A 29 -0.08 -4.76 -12.87
CA HIS A 29 -0.24 -3.45 -12.22
C HIS A 29 -1.70 -3.04 -12.04
N ILE A 30 -2.53 -3.19 -13.08
CA ILE A 30 -3.97 -2.88 -12.99
C ILE A 30 -4.63 -3.73 -11.91
N PHE A 31 -4.32 -5.03 -11.84
CA PHE A 31 -4.85 -5.92 -10.82
C PHE A 31 -4.43 -5.50 -9.40
N LEU A 32 -3.15 -5.22 -9.17
CA LEU A 32 -2.64 -4.77 -7.87
C LEU A 32 -3.21 -3.40 -7.47
N LEU A 33 -3.38 -2.48 -8.42
CA LEU A 33 -4.03 -1.18 -8.19
C LEU A 33 -5.52 -1.34 -7.87
N ALA A 34 -6.21 -2.30 -8.48
CA ALA A 34 -7.60 -2.61 -8.14
C ALA A 34 -7.72 -3.13 -6.70
N ILE A 35 -6.81 -4.01 -6.27
CA ILE A 35 -6.74 -4.46 -4.87
C ILE A 35 -6.47 -3.27 -3.94
N SER A 36 -5.54 -2.38 -4.31
CA SER A 36 -5.21 -1.18 -3.53
C SER A 36 -6.42 -0.21 -3.41
N PHE A 37 -7.20 -0.08 -4.49
CA PHE A 37 -8.43 0.71 -4.51
C PHE A 37 -9.49 0.13 -3.57
N ILE A 38 -9.79 -1.17 -3.71
CA ILE A 38 -10.82 -1.84 -2.90
C ILE A 38 -10.43 -1.85 -1.42
N SER A 39 -9.17 -2.17 -1.11
CA SER A 39 -8.66 -2.14 0.26
C SER A 39 -8.71 -0.75 0.87
N GLY A 40 -8.27 0.31 0.17
CA GLY A 40 -8.36 1.69 0.65
C GLY A 40 -9.79 2.12 0.97
N LEU A 41 -10.75 1.81 0.08
CA LEU A 41 -12.17 2.07 0.30
C LEU A 41 -12.70 1.30 1.52
N THR A 42 -12.37 0.01 1.61
CA THR A 42 -12.84 -0.88 2.67
C THR A 42 -12.30 -0.42 4.03
N THR A 43 -11.02 -0.07 4.12
CA THR A 43 -10.41 0.48 5.33
C THR A 43 -11.07 1.79 5.74
N ALA A 44 -11.21 2.75 4.82
CA ALA A 44 -11.79 4.07 5.15
C ALA A 44 -13.25 3.98 5.59
N TYR A 45 -14.03 3.08 4.97
CA TYR A 45 -15.43 2.85 5.32
C TYR A 45 -15.58 2.09 6.64
N ALA A 46 -14.89 0.95 6.80
CA ALA A 46 -14.95 0.15 8.02
C ALA A 46 -14.43 0.91 9.24
N PHE A 47 -13.38 1.72 9.07
CA PHE A 47 -12.90 2.59 10.14
C PHE A 47 -13.88 3.72 10.44
N GLY A 48 -14.56 4.29 9.44
CA GLY A 48 -15.61 5.28 9.66
C GLY A 48 -16.78 4.73 10.48
N LEU A 49 -17.23 3.50 10.17
CA LEU A 49 -18.23 2.79 10.98
C LEU A 49 -17.71 2.50 12.39
N PHE A 50 -16.46 2.07 12.52
CA PHE A 50 -15.82 1.87 13.82
C PHE A 50 -15.83 3.16 14.66
N GLN A 51 -15.46 4.31 14.08
CA GLN A 51 -15.48 5.60 14.77
C GLN A 51 -16.89 6.06 15.14
N GLN A 52 -17.90 5.74 14.33
CA GLN A 52 -19.28 6.09 14.63
C GLN A 52 -19.78 5.46 15.94
N GLU A 53 -19.35 4.23 16.24
CA GLU A 53 -19.67 3.56 17.51
C GLU A 53 -19.03 4.27 18.73
N PHE A 54 -18.08 5.18 18.50
CA PHE A 54 -17.44 6.00 19.53
C PHE A 54 -17.81 7.50 19.44
N ASP A 55 -18.97 7.84 18.88
CA ASP A 55 -19.42 9.23 18.67
C ASP A 55 -18.38 10.08 17.91
N PHE A 56 -17.68 9.47 16.94
CA PHE A 56 -16.58 10.09 16.17
C PHE A 56 -15.39 10.57 17.01
N ARG A 57 -15.27 10.12 18.26
CA ARG A 57 -14.10 10.39 19.10
C ARG A 57 -12.94 9.51 18.65
N CYS A 58 -11.72 10.01 18.80
CA CYS A 58 -10.57 9.24 18.37
C CYS A 58 -10.21 8.18 19.41
N PHE A 59 -10.28 6.92 18.99
CA PHE A 59 -10.00 5.77 19.83
C PHE A 59 -8.50 5.50 20.00
N PHE A 60 -7.65 5.92 19.05
CA PHE A 60 -6.21 5.68 19.14
C PHE A 60 -5.61 6.32 20.39
N PHE A 61 -4.83 5.55 21.15
CA PHE A 61 -4.19 6.01 22.38
C PHE A 61 -5.20 6.53 23.42
N SER A 62 -6.43 6.01 23.38
CA SER A 62 -7.47 6.40 24.35
C SER A 62 -7.26 5.70 25.68
N LYS A 63 -7.62 6.38 26.76
CA LYS A 63 -7.68 5.81 28.11
C LYS A 63 -9.14 5.61 28.46
N LEU A 64 -9.61 4.38 28.29
CA LEU A 64 -11.00 4.02 28.56
C LEU A 64 -11.20 3.81 30.05
N GLU A 65 -12.19 4.50 30.62
CA GLU A 65 -12.60 4.26 32.00
C GLU A 65 -13.85 3.39 32.00
N VAL A 66 -13.80 2.25 32.69
CA VAL A 66 -14.94 1.35 32.88
C VAL A 66 -15.71 1.78 34.13
N LYS A 67 -17.05 1.71 34.11
CA LYS A 67 -17.90 2.03 35.27
C LYS A 67 -17.82 0.97 36.37
N ALA A 68 -16.64 0.71 36.93
CA ALA A 68 -16.48 -0.32 37.95
C ALA A 68 -17.33 -0.05 39.20
N THR A 69 -18.32 -0.91 39.48
CA THR A 69 -18.97 -0.99 40.79
C THR A 69 -18.03 -1.68 41.78
N LYS A 70 -18.13 -1.36 43.09
CA LYS A 70 -17.32 -1.91 44.20
C LYS A 70 -17.17 -3.45 44.23
N SER A 71 -18.02 -4.18 43.52
CA SER A 71 -17.98 -5.65 43.41
C SER A 71 -16.72 -6.17 42.69
N ILE A 72 -16.23 -5.47 41.65
CA ILE A 72 -15.09 -5.95 40.84
C ILE A 72 -13.77 -5.87 41.63
N ARG A 73 -13.60 -4.84 42.47
CA ARG A 73 -12.41 -4.71 43.36
C ARG A 73 -12.26 -5.85 44.36
N ASN A 74 -13.34 -6.56 44.69
CA ASN A 74 -13.30 -7.71 45.60
C ASN A 74 -13.11 -9.04 44.85
N LEU A 75 -13.40 -9.07 43.55
CA LEU A 75 -13.23 -10.23 42.67
C LEU A 75 -11.79 -10.35 42.14
N THR A 76 -11.07 -9.24 41.93
CA THR A 76 -9.67 -9.27 41.47
C THR A 76 -8.73 -9.95 42.48
N THR A 77 -9.05 -9.93 43.78
CA THR A 77 -8.29 -10.67 44.80
C THR A 77 -8.56 -12.18 44.85
N SER A 78 -9.65 -12.68 44.25
CA SER A 78 -10.05 -14.10 44.34
C SER A 78 -10.08 -14.84 43.00
N ALA A 79 -10.16 -14.15 41.86
CA ALA A 79 -10.23 -14.75 40.53
C ALA A 79 -8.84 -15.10 39.97
N LYS A 80 -8.11 -15.94 40.71
CA LYS A 80 -6.90 -16.58 40.20
C LYS A 80 -7.35 -17.77 39.34
N ARG A 81 -7.31 -17.63 38.01
CA ARG A 81 -7.23 -18.73 37.02
C ARG A 81 -8.51 -19.44 36.56
N SER A 82 -9.66 -18.78 36.45
CA SER A 82 -10.80 -19.31 35.67
C SER A 82 -11.21 -18.34 34.57
N SER A 83 -11.66 -18.90 33.44
CA SER A 83 -11.88 -18.18 32.18
C SER A 83 -12.75 -16.92 32.38
N TRP A 84 -12.41 -15.82 31.69
CA TRP A 84 -13.13 -14.53 31.77
C TRP A 84 -14.65 -14.66 31.59
N ASN A 85 -15.11 -15.70 30.88
CA ASN A 85 -16.53 -16.01 30.68
C ASN A 85 -17.27 -16.42 31.96
N GLU A 86 -16.57 -16.87 33.01
CA GLU A 86 -17.16 -17.22 34.30
C GLU A 86 -17.12 -16.07 35.32
N VAL A 87 -16.26 -15.06 35.13
CA VAL A 87 -15.92 -14.08 36.18
C VAL A 87 -16.66 -12.75 36.00
N LEU A 88 -17.01 -12.34 34.78
CA LEU A 88 -17.69 -11.05 34.53
C LEU A 88 -19.03 -11.27 33.81
N PRO A 89 -20.16 -11.34 34.54
CA PRO A 89 -21.46 -11.36 33.89
C PRO A 89 -21.66 -10.09 33.06
N ARG A 90 -22.37 -10.24 31.94
CA ARG A 90 -22.74 -9.15 31.03
C ARG A 90 -23.73 -8.20 31.71
N THR A 91 -23.23 -7.32 32.57
CA THR A 91 -24.03 -6.34 33.29
C THR A 91 -23.78 -4.94 32.72
N PRO A 92 -24.79 -4.04 32.74
CA PRO A 92 -24.63 -2.64 32.30
C PRO A 92 -23.58 -1.86 33.09
N GLU A 93 -23.09 -2.44 34.20
CA GLU A 93 -22.06 -1.90 35.07
C GLU A 93 -20.64 -2.12 34.51
N ASN A 94 -20.43 -3.11 33.65
CA ASN A 94 -19.12 -3.38 33.02
C ASN A 94 -18.90 -2.59 31.72
N GLN A 95 -19.73 -1.59 31.44
CA GLN A 95 -19.66 -0.79 30.23
C GLN A 95 -18.69 0.40 30.36
N VAL A 96 -18.08 0.76 29.24
CA VAL A 96 -17.19 1.93 29.13
C VAL A 96 -17.96 3.23 29.43
N ASP A 97 -17.42 4.08 30.31
CA ASP A 97 -17.93 5.42 30.56
C ASP A 97 -17.37 6.41 29.54
N PHE A 98 -18.16 6.71 28.50
CA PHE A 98 -17.78 7.66 27.45
C PHE A 98 -17.48 9.08 27.96
N LYS A 99 -18.07 9.49 29.09
CA LYS A 99 -17.89 10.84 29.66
C LYS A 99 -16.60 10.97 30.45
N ARG A 100 -16.18 9.89 31.12
CA ARG A 100 -14.94 9.89 31.92
C ARG A 100 -13.72 9.45 31.14
N SER A 101 -13.91 8.64 30.11
CA SER A 101 -12.83 8.19 29.22
C SER A 101 -12.11 9.37 28.57
N ARG A 102 -10.78 9.29 28.53
CA ARG A 102 -9.94 10.28 27.84
C ARG A 102 -9.66 9.78 26.44
N TRP A 103 -10.14 10.52 25.47
CA TRP A 103 -10.03 10.17 24.06
C TRP A 103 -8.70 10.64 23.47
N GLY A 104 -8.26 9.94 22.43
CA GLY A 104 -7.09 10.32 21.67
C GLY A 104 -7.26 11.63 20.90
N VAL A 105 -6.18 12.07 20.28
CA VAL A 105 -6.19 13.27 19.45
C VAL A 105 -6.98 13.02 18.16
N GLY A 106 -8.07 13.77 17.97
CA GLY A 106 -8.96 13.68 16.79
C GLY A 106 -8.23 13.63 15.45
N ALA A 107 -7.18 14.45 15.32
CA ALA A 107 -6.37 14.55 14.11
C ALA A 107 -5.73 13.22 13.69
N LEU A 108 -5.37 12.33 14.62
CA LEU A 108 -4.76 11.04 14.29
C LEU A 108 -5.73 10.11 13.57
N CYS A 109 -6.96 10.03 14.04
CA CYS A 109 -7.99 9.21 13.42
C CYS A 109 -8.42 9.78 12.06
N SER A 110 -8.58 11.12 11.96
CA SER A 110 -8.85 11.78 10.68
C SER A 110 -7.71 11.58 9.68
N PHE A 111 -6.46 11.65 10.14
CA PHE A 111 -5.27 11.42 9.32
C PHE A 111 -5.23 9.99 8.77
N PHE A 112 -5.49 9.00 9.63
CA PHE A 112 -5.58 7.59 9.22
C PHE A 112 -6.64 7.41 8.12
N GLN A 113 -7.88 7.85 8.36
CA GLN A 113 -8.96 7.71 7.39
C GLN A 113 -8.67 8.44 6.07
N PHE A 114 -8.18 9.67 6.16
CA PHE A 114 -7.83 10.50 5.00
C PHE A 114 -6.77 9.84 4.12
N LEU A 115 -5.71 9.28 4.72
CA LEU A 115 -4.64 8.64 3.95
C LEU A 115 -5.10 7.40 3.19
N HIS A 116 -6.03 6.62 3.73
CA HIS A 116 -6.61 5.49 3.00
C HIS A 116 -7.51 5.94 1.84
N ILE A 117 -8.21 7.07 1.97
CA ILE A 117 -8.94 7.70 0.86
C ILE A 117 -7.97 8.21 -0.22
N CYS A 118 -6.89 8.89 0.17
CA CYS A 118 -5.85 9.34 -0.76
C CYS A 118 -5.20 8.16 -1.49
N SER A 119 -4.89 7.07 -0.79
CA SER A 119 -4.36 5.83 -1.37
C SER A 119 -5.31 5.25 -2.42
N MET A 120 -6.61 5.16 -2.11
CA MET A 120 -7.66 4.71 -3.04
C MET A 120 -7.70 5.59 -4.31
N LEU A 121 -7.78 6.91 -4.16
CA LEU A 121 -7.83 7.84 -5.29
C LEU A 121 -6.56 7.77 -6.14
N SER A 122 -5.40 7.64 -5.49
CA SER A 122 -4.12 7.52 -6.19
C SER A 122 -4.05 6.23 -7.00
N ALA A 123 -4.55 5.11 -6.46
CA ALA A 123 -4.62 3.85 -7.19
C ALA A 123 -5.50 3.96 -8.46
N LEU A 124 -6.64 4.66 -8.35
CA LEU A 124 -7.53 4.92 -9.49
C LEU A 124 -6.86 5.79 -10.57
N ILE A 125 -6.21 6.88 -10.18
CA ILE A 125 -5.49 7.78 -11.10
C ILE A 125 -4.41 7.02 -11.86
N TRP A 126 -3.60 6.23 -11.16
CA TRP A 126 -2.55 5.43 -11.78
C TRP A 126 -3.09 4.33 -12.69
N MET A 127 -4.21 3.71 -12.33
CA MET A 127 -4.88 2.73 -13.19
C MET A 127 -5.31 3.37 -14.52
N VAL A 128 -5.87 4.58 -14.48
CA VAL A 128 -6.24 5.35 -15.68
C VAL A 128 -5.00 5.67 -16.53
N PHE A 129 -3.91 6.14 -15.93
CA PHE A 129 -2.67 6.43 -16.67
C PHE A 129 -2.08 5.20 -17.37
N ILE A 130 -2.08 4.04 -16.71
CA ILE A 130 -1.59 2.79 -17.30
C ILE A 130 -2.49 2.35 -18.46
N VAL A 131 -3.82 2.44 -18.30
CA VAL A 131 -4.78 2.06 -19.33
C VAL A 131 -4.69 2.95 -20.57
N ILE A 132 -4.55 4.27 -20.39
CA ILE A 132 -4.40 5.22 -21.50
C ILE A 132 -3.07 4.97 -22.23
N SER A 133 -1.98 4.76 -21.49
CA SER A 133 -0.64 4.55 -22.07
C SER A 133 -0.50 3.22 -22.81
N GLY A 134 -1.28 2.21 -22.43
CA GLY A 134 -1.34 0.92 -23.11
C GLY A 134 -2.04 0.95 -24.48
N ARG A 135 -2.78 2.02 -24.81
CA ARG A 135 -3.58 2.13 -26.06
C ARG A 135 -2.88 2.86 -27.22
N GLY A 136 -1.61 3.25 -27.05
CA GLY A 136 -0.85 3.99 -28.07
C GLY A 136 -0.60 3.20 -29.36
N SER A 137 -1.57 3.19 -30.27
CA SER A 137 -1.46 2.65 -31.63
C SER A 137 -0.62 3.60 -32.51
N ARG A 138 0.36 3.03 -33.21
CA ARG A 138 1.29 3.70 -34.13
C ARG A 138 0.60 4.37 -35.33
N LYS A 139 -0.71 4.14 -35.54
CA LYS A 139 -1.46 4.58 -36.74
C LYS A 139 -2.13 5.94 -36.61
N SER A 140 -2.23 6.51 -35.40
CA SER A 140 -2.74 7.86 -35.20
C SER A 140 -1.59 8.71 -34.70
N GLY A 141 -1.11 9.67 -35.50
CA GLY A 141 0.01 10.58 -35.17
C GLY A 141 -0.21 11.50 -33.95
N ARG A 142 -1.15 11.15 -33.05
CA ARG A 142 -1.41 11.79 -31.76
C ARG A 142 -1.19 10.79 -30.63
N GLN A 143 0.07 10.56 -30.26
CA GLN A 143 0.39 10.04 -28.93
C GLN A 143 0.14 11.17 -27.91
N ILE A 144 -1.06 11.19 -27.32
CA ILE A 144 -1.45 12.21 -26.32
C ILE A 144 -0.65 12.02 -25.02
N VAL A 145 -0.32 10.77 -24.69
CA VAL A 145 0.55 10.42 -23.55
C VAL A 145 1.82 9.82 -24.12
N GLY A 146 2.97 10.34 -23.69
CA GLY A 146 4.28 9.88 -24.15
C GLY A 146 4.48 8.38 -23.93
N SER A 147 5.50 7.82 -24.57
CA SER A 147 5.83 6.39 -24.52
C SER A 147 5.73 5.78 -23.11
N PRO A 148 5.23 4.55 -22.96
CA PRO A 148 4.86 3.95 -21.68
C PRO A 148 5.98 3.89 -20.63
N TYR A 149 7.24 3.85 -21.06
CA TYR A 149 8.41 3.87 -20.17
C TYR A 149 8.51 5.16 -19.32
N ARG A 150 7.95 6.29 -19.79
CA ARG A 150 8.02 7.57 -19.08
C ARG A 150 7.23 7.59 -17.78
N LEU A 151 6.18 6.75 -17.68
CA LEU A 151 5.37 6.63 -16.47
C LEU A 151 5.99 5.71 -15.43
N VAL A 152 6.94 4.84 -15.82
CA VAL A 152 7.47 3.80 -14.93
C VAL A 152 8.24 4.41 -13.77
N ILE A 153 9.04 5.47 -14.00
CA ILE A 153 9.85 6.13 -12.95
C ILE A 153 8.94 6.86 -11.95
N PRO A 154 8.05 7.78 -12.38
CA PRO A 154 7.11 8.42 -11.47
C PRO A 154 6.23 7.41 -10.70
N PHE A 155 5.78 6.35 -11.36
CA PHE A 155 4.97 5.31 -10.72
C PHE A 155 5.74 4.53 -9.66
N PHE A 156 7.00 4.22 -9.90
CA PHE A 156 7.87 3.56 -8.91
C PHE A 156 8.07 4.44 -7.67
N CYS A 157 8.47 5.70 -7.88
CA CYS A 157 8.65 6.66 -6.78
C CYS A 157 7.36 6.80 -5.97
N TRP A 158 6.22 6.92 -6.65
CA TRP A 158 4.92 6.99 -5.99
C TRP A 158 4.59 5.71 -5.20
N SER A 159 4.86 4.54 -5.78
CA SER A 159 4.59 3.26 -5.10
C SER A 159 5.41 3.12 -3.81
N ILE A 160 6.68 3.55 -3.81
CA ILE A 160 7.52 3.57 -2.60
C ILE A 160 6.97 4.53 -1.55
N ILE A 161 6.57 5.74 -1.96
CA ILE A 161 5.94 6.72 -1.06
C ILE A 161 4.66 6.13 -0.44
N SER A 162 3.79 5.51 -1.25
CA SER A 162 2.57 4.86 -0.77
C SER A 162 2.87 3.75 0.25
N VAL A 163 3.89 2.92 0.01
CA VAL A 163 4.31 1.87 0.97
C VAL A 163 4.71 2.49 2.30
N ILE A 164 5.57 3.51 2.30
CA ILE A 164 6.03 4.17 3.53
C ILE A 164 4.86 4.78 4.30
N VAL A 165 4.00 5.52 3.60
CA VAL A 165 2.85 6.21 4.20
C VAL A 165 1.85 5.21 4.78
N ILE A 166 1.49 4.17 4.04
CA ILE A 166 0.52 3.14 4.49
C ILE A 166 1.12 2.28 5.61
N PHE A 167 2.41 1.98 5.56
CA PHE A 167 3.09 1.30 6.65
C PHE A 167 3.02 2.13 7.93
N ALA A 168 3.36 3.42 7.86
CA ALA A 168 3.31 4.33 9.01
C ALA A 168 1.89 4.45 9.58
N THR A 169 0.85 4.60 8.75
CA THR A 169 -0.54 4.65 9.24
C THR A 169 -0.98 3.33 9.87
N ASN A 170 -0.57 2.19 9.30
CA ASN A 170 -0.90 0.89 9.87
C ASN A 170 -0.19 0.67 11.22
N SER A 171 1.06 1.13 11.36
CA SER A 171 1.76 1.13 12.65
C SER A 171 1.02 1.98 13.68
N ILE A 172 0.57 3.18 13.33
CA ILE A 172 -0.23 4.04 14.23
C ILE A 172 -1.54 3.33 14.63
N PHE A 173 -2.23 2.70 13.68
CA PHE A 173 -3.47 1.96 13.96
C PHE A 173 -3.23 0.82 14.94
N ILE A 174 -2.23 -0.03 14.70
CA ILE A 174 -1.92 -1.18 15.56
C ILE A 174 -1.44 -0.72 16.93
N SER A 175 -0.48 0.19 17.00
CA SER A 175 0.05 0.70 18.26
C SER A 175 -1.00 1.46 19.06
N GLY A 176 -1.80 2.31 18.40
CA GLY A 176 -2.85 3.08 19.04
C GLY A 176 -3.98 2.21 19.60
N LEU A 177 -4.31 1.11 18.93
CA LEU A 177 -5.27 0.13 19.44
C LEU A 177 -4.67 -0.71 20.57
N HIS A 178 -3.44 -1.19 20.40
CA HIS A 178 -2.75 -1.98 21.42
C HIS A 178 -2.63 -1.21 22.74
N GLU A 179 -2.26 0.07 22.72
CA GLU A 179 -2.18 0.89 23.93
C GLU A 179 -3.55 1.11 24.57
N SER A 180 -4.60 1.27 23.76
CA SER A 180 -5.97 1.44 24.28
C SER A 180 -6.50 0.14 24.92
N CYS A 181 -6.12 -1.02 24.39
CA CYS A 181 -6.47 -2.32 24.97
C CYS A 181 -5.65 -2.65 26.22
N ALA A 182 -4.36 -2.32 26.26
CA ALA A 182 -3.50 -2.58 27.41
C ALA A 182 -4.00 -1.90 28.70
N ILE A 183 -4.67 -0.75 28.59
CA ILE A 183 -5.26 -0.05 29.73
C ILE A 183 -6.48 -0.79 30.31
N LEU A 184 -7.17 -1.61 29.52
CA LEU A 184 -8.27 -2.45 29.99
C LEU A 184 -7.77 -3.71 30.72
N GLU A 185 -6.53 -4.13 30.45
CA GLU A 185 -5.93 -5.33 31.04
C GLU A 185 -5.37 -5.10 32.45
N ASP A 186 -5.08 -3.86 32.85
CA ASP A 186 -4.29 -3.61 34.06
C ASP A 186 -4.91 -2.58 35.04
N PRO A 187 -5.83 -3.01 35.92
CA PRO A 187 -6.24 -2.20 37.07
C PRO A 187 -5.22 -2.21 38.23
N ASP A 188 -4.37 -3.24 38.33
CA ASP A 188 -3.61 -3.57 39.55
C ASP A 188 -2.06 -3.69 39.37
N GLY A 189 -1.52 -3.48 38.17
CA GLY A 189 -0.08 -3.43 37.85
C GLY A 189 0.57 -4.77 37.44
N GLU A 190 -0.19 -5.84 37.23
CA GLU A 190 0.33 -7.13 36.76
C GLU A 190 -0.09 -7.41 35.32
N SER A 191 0.69 -6.83 34.40
CA SER A 191 0.60 -7.01 32.95
C SER A 191 0.60 -8.49 32.53
N GLN A 192 -0.56 -9.04 32.17
CA GLN A 192 -0.64 -10.25 31.37
C GLN A 192 -1.09 -9.93 29.95
N MET A 193 -0.11 -9.93 29.07
CA MET A 193 -0.19 -9.87 27.62
C MET A 193 -1.22 -10.89 27.09
N VAL A 194 -2.45 -10.47 26.79
CA VAL A 194 -3.46 -11.34 26.16
C VAL A 194 -3.18 -11.40 24.66
N LEU A 195 -2.27 -12.30 24.30
CA LEU A 195 -1.86 -12.56 22.92
C LEU A 195 -2.68 -13.71 22.28
N PHE A 196 -3.94 -13.91 22.66
CA PHE A 196 -4.77 -14.98 22.12
C PHE A 196 -6.00 -14.45 21.38
N PHE A 197 -5.98 -14.66 20.06
CA PHE A 197 -7.02 -14.32 19.07
C PHE A 197 -8.46 -14.76 19.40
N GLY A 198 -8.68 -15.60 20.42
CA GLY A 198 -10.01 -15.99 20.92
C GLY A 198 -10.56 -15.09 22.03
N GLU A 199 -9.69 -14.42 22.79
CA GLU A 199 -10.06 -13.59 23.93
C GLU A 199 -10.36 -12.14 23.53
N GLU A 200 -9.79 -11.65 22.41
CA GLU A 200 -10.09 -10.31 21.88
C GLU A 200 -11.60 -10.15 21.62
N LYS A 201 -12.24 -11.15 21.00
CA LYS A 201 -13.68 -11.09 20.69
C LYS A 201 -14.54 -10.98 21.96
N ALA A 202 -14.22 -11.80 22.98
CA ALA A 202 -14.95 -11.82 24.24
C ALA A 202 -14.81 -10.48 24.98
N MET A 203 -13.62 -9.87 24.93
CA MET A 203 -13.36 -8.54 25.49
C MET A 203 -14.31 -7.48 24.89
N TYR A 204 -14.47 -7.44 23.58
CA TYR A 204 -15.39 -6.49 22.94
C TYR A 204 -16.86 -6.75 23.31
N GLU A 205 -17.29 -8.01 23.39
CA GLU A 205 -18.65 -8.37 23.80
C GLU A 205 -18.95 -8.00 25.27
N ILE A 206 -17.94 -8.09 26.15
CA ILE A 206 -18.05 -7.76 27.57
C ILE A 206 -18.14 -6.24 27.80
N PHE A 207 -17.21 -5.46 27.21
CA PHE A 207 -17.12 -4.01 27.48
C PHE A 207 -18.12 -3.16 26.69
N PHE A 208 -18.54 -3.63 25.52
CA PHE A 208 -19.41 -2.87 24.61
C PHE A 208 -20.78 -3.53 24.39
N GLY A 209 -21.11 -4.59 25.13
CA GLY A 209 -22.44 -5.22 25.09
C GLY A 209 -22.83 -5.71 23.68
N ASP A 210 -24.04 -5.38 23.22
CA ASP A 210 -24.58 -5.84 21.93
C ASP A 210 -23.91 -5.20 20.70
N THR A 211 -23.27 -4.04 20.88
CA THR A 211 -22.49 -3.37 19.83
C THR A 211 -21.07 -3.90 19.69
N GLY A 212 -20.56 -4.61 20.71
CA GLY A 212 -19.19 -5.14 20.72
C GLY A 212 -18.83 -6.00 19.51
N MET A 213 -19.77 -6.82 19.04
CA MET A 213 -19.56 -7.64 17.83
C MET A 213 -19.40 -6.82 16.56
N LYS A 214 -20.13 -5.72 16.43
CA LYS A 214 -20.01 -4.82 15.28
C LYS A 214 -18.67 -4.09 15.30
N ILE A 215 -18.27 -3.60 16.47
CA ILE A 215 -16.98 -2.94 16.70
C ILE A 215 -15.83 -3.89 16.34
N TYR A 216 -15.86 -5.13 16.86
CA TYR A 216 -14.85 -6.13 16.57
C TYR A 216 -14.78 -6.46 15.07
N LEU A 217 -15.92 -6.65 14.41
CA LEU A 217 -15.96 -6.92 12.97
C LEU A 217 -15.35 -5.76 12.16
N CYS A 218 -15.70 -4.51 12.49
CA CYS A 218 -15.13 -3.33 11.83
C CYS A 218 -13.62 -3.23 12.05
N TYR A 219 -13.14 -3.50 13.27
CA TYR A 219 -11.71 -3.57 13.59
C TYR A 219 -10.99 -4.61 12.72
N VAL A 220 -11.50 -5.85 12.70
CA VAL A 220 -10.91 -6.96 11.94
C VAL A 220 -10.86 -6.64 10.45
N ILE A 221 -11.96 -6.16 9.88
CA ILE A 221 -12.02 -5.75 8.46
C ILE A 221 -11.00 -4.65 8.18
N THR A 222 -10.94 -3.62 9.02
CA THR A 222 -9.99 -2.51 8.89
C THR A 222 -8.55 -3.01 8.91
N LYS A 223 -8.20 -3.86 9.89
CA LYS A 223 -6.86 -4.44 10.07
C LYS A 223 -6.41 -5.22 8.84
N TYR A 224 -7.22 -6.17 8.37
CA TYR A 224 -6.86 -6.99 7.22
C TYR A 224 -6.86 -6.20 5.91
N ALA A 225 -7.80 -5.28 5.73
CA ALA A 225 -7.81 -4.39 4.56
C ALA A 225 -6.54 -3.52 4.50
N CYS A 226 -6.05 -3.00 5.64
CA CYS A 226 -4.77 -2.28 5.70
C CYS A 226 -3.59 -3.13 5.23
N TYR A 227 -3.47 -4.36 5.72
CA TYR A 227 -2.38 -5.26 5.31
C TYR A 227 -2.45 -5.64 3.84
N ILE A 228 -3.65 -5.90 3.31
CA ILE A 228 -3.85 -6.18 1.88
C ILE A 228 -3.42 -4.98 1.03
N GLY A 229 -3.81 -3.76 1.43
CA GLY A 229 -3.42 -2.53 0.74
C GLY A 229 -1.91 -2.30 0.77
N LEU A 230 -1.26 -2.51 1.93
CA LEU A 230 0.19 -2.44 2.07
C LEU A 230 0.90 -3.44 1.16
N PHE A 231 0.44 -4.70 1.18
CA PHE A 231 1.00 -5.76 0.33
C PHE A 231 0.84 -5.43 -1.16
N ALA A 232 -0.31 -4.89 -1.57
CA ALA A 232 -0.57 -4.52 -2.96
C ALA A 232 0.36 -3.38 -3.44
N TRP A 233 0.57 -2.35 -2.62
CA TRP A 233 1.52 -1.28 -2.95
C TRP A 233 2.97 -1.76 -2.97
N ALA A 234 3.37 -2.61 -2.02
CA ALA A 234 4.70 -3.21 -1.98
C ALA A 234 4.97 -4.11 -3.19
N SER A 235 3.98 -4.92 -3.57
CA SER A 235 4.02 -5.76 -4.77
C SER A 235 4.10 -4.91 -6.04
N ASN A 236 3.40 -3.77 -6.11
CA ASN A 236 3.52 -2.83 -7.22
C ASN A 236 4.93 -2.26 -7.34
N ALA A 237 5.52 -1.79 -6.23
CA ALA A 237 6.88 -1.28 -6.21
C ALA A 237 7.89 -2.34 -6.65
N LEU A 238 7.78 -3.56 -6.13
CA LEU A 238 8.63 -4.69 -6.49
C LEU A 238 8.47 -5.07 -7.97
N TRP A 239 7.24 -5.12 -8.48
CA TRP A 239 6.96 -5.44 -9.87
C TRP A 239 7.53 -4.39 -10.82
N THR A 240 7.44 -3.10 -10.45
CA THR A 240 8.07 -2.02 -11.23
C THR A 240 9.60 -2.09 -11.16
N LEU A 241 10.18 -2.43 -10.01
CA LEU A 241 11.63 -2.65 -9.89
C LEU A 241 12.11 -3.79 -10.79
N LEU A 242 11.38 -4.91 -10.82
CA LEU A 242 11.67 -6.03 -11.72
C LEU A 242 11.59 -5.60 -13.19
N ARG A 243 10.59 -4.78 -13.55
CA ARG A 243 10.46 -4.22 -14.91
C ARG A 243 11.68 -3.37 -15.29
N PHE A 244 12.22 -2.57 -14.37
CA PHE A 244 13.45 -1.81 -14.57
C PHE A 244 14.67 -2.71 -14.74
N TYR A 245 14.87 -3.64 -13.81
CA TYR A 245 16.04 -4.52 -13.81
C TYR A 245 16.13 -5.36 -15.09
N LEU A 246 14.98 -5.84 -15.58
CA LEU A 246 14.91 -6.64 -16.81
C LEU A 246 14.88 -5.79 -18.09
N VAL A 247 14.93 -4.46 -17.99
CA VAL A 247 14.95 -3.52 -19.12
C VAL A 247 13.85 -3.85 -20.14
N ILE A 248 12.66 -4.22 -19.66
CA ILE A 248 11.60 -4.80 -20.49
C ILE A 248 11.13 -3.83 -21.58
N ASP A 249 11.17 -2.54 -21.29
CA ASP A 249 10.67 -1.48 -22.17
C ASP A 249 11.61 -1.11 -23.32
N PHE A 250 12.85 -1.61 -23.33
CA PHE A 250 13.82 -1.24 -24.36
C PHE A 250 14.30 -2.47 -25.15
N LYS A 251 14.68 -2.23 -26.40
CA LYS A 251 15.49 -3.13 -27.23
C LYS A 251 16.93 -2.61 -27.17
N ILE A 252 17.88 -3.52 -27.05
CA ILE A 252 19.31 -3.22 -27.07
C ILE A 252 19.80 -3.46 -28.50
N PHE A 253 20.25 -2.40 -29.17
CA PHE A 253 20.86 -2.47 -30.49
C PHE A 253 22.37 -2.27 -30.38
N LEU A 254 23.14 -3.08 -31.11
CA LEU A 254 24.57 -2.85 -31.29
C LEU A 254 24.77 -2.03 -32.56
N ILE A 255 25.23 -0.79 -32.42
CA ILE A 255 25.53 0.07 -33.56
C ILE A 255 27.03 -0.02 -33.84
N THR A 256 27.36 -0.49 -35.03
CA THR A 256 28.74 -0.55 -35.53
C THR A 256 28.94 0.55 -36.56
N VAL A 257 29.81 1.52 -36.24
CA VAL A 257 30.21 2.59 -37.16
C VAL A 257 31.45 2.14 -37.92
N TRP A 258 31.33 2.10 -39.24
CA TRP A 258 32.41 1.74 -40.15
C TRP A 258 33.08 2.99 -40.71
N LYS A 259 34.41 2.97 -40.84
CA LYS A 259 35.17 4.01 -41.56
C LYS A 259 35.84 3.39 -42.77
N TYR A 260 35.60 3.96 -43.94
CA TYR A 260 36.31 3.61 -45.15
C TYR A 260 37.67 4.32 -45.14
N VAL A 261 38.75 3.54 -45.15
CA VAL A 261 40.11 4.07 -45.29
C VAL A 261 40.42 4.07 -46.78
N SER A 262 40.57 5.26 -47.37
CA SER A 262 41.10 5.41 -48.72
C SER A 262 42.62 5.16 -48.68
N ASP A 263 43.10 4.24 -49.52
CA ASP A 263 44.54 3.99 -49.70
C ASP A 263 45.25 5.16 -50.41
N ASN A 264 44.50 6.18 -50.85
CA ASN A 264 45.02 7.34 -51.56
C ASN A 264 44.71 8.63 -50.77
N PRO A 265 45.72 9.31 -50.17
CA PRO A 265 45.52 10.44 -49.26
C PRO A 265 45.07 11.75 -49.93
N GLN A 266 44.86 11.78 -51.26
CA GLN A 266 44.58 13.02 -52.00
C GLN A 266 43.10 13.25 -52.39
N ILE A 267 42.16 12.40 -51.97
CA ILE A 267 40.73 12.62 -52.29
C ILE A 267 39.91 12.51 -50.99
N THR A 268 39.77 13.65 -50.30
CA THR A 268 38.86 13.82 -49.16
C THR A 268 37.65 14.64 -49.59
N SER A 269 36.66 13.98 -50.16
CA SER A 269 35.27 14.38 -50.07
C SER A 269 34.43 13.15 -50.39
N ASP A 270 33.72 12.63 -49.40
CA ASP A 270 32.29 12.33 -49.52
C ASP A 270 31.83 11.58 -48.27
N VAL A 271 30.98 12.26 -47.51
CA VAL A 271 30.25 11.70 -46.36
C VAL A 271 29.17 10.79 -46.94
N VAL A 272 29.39 9.48 -46.90
CA VAL A 272 28.40 8.48 -47.32
C VAL A 272 27.27 8.39 -46.27
N PRO A 273 25.99 8.26 -46.66
CA PRO A 273 24.88 8.25 -45.72
C PRO A 273 24.82 6.95 -44.90
N PHE A 274 24.35 7.11 -43.66
CA PHE A 274 24.05 6.06 -42.69
C PHE A 274 23.15 4.94 -43.28
N SER A 275 23.62 3.69 -43.24
CA SER A 275 22.77 2.50 -43.35
C SER A 275 22.64 1.88 -41.96
N SER A 276 21.46 1.95 -41.34
CA SER A 276 21.17 1.14 -40.16
C SER A 276 20.78 -0.26 -40.63
N ASP A 277 21.69 -1.22 -40.52
CA ASP A 277 21.33 -2.62 -40.73
C ASP A 277 20.39 -3.05 -39.60
N LYS A 278 19.10 -3.13 -39.93
CA LYS A 278 18.09 -3.76 -39.07
C LYS A 278 18.21 -5.27 -39.29
N GLU A 279 18.97 -5.95 -38.43
CA GLU A 279 18.88 -7.40 -38.33
C GLU A 279 17.46 -7.80 -37.91
N LYS A 280 16.89 -8.73 -38.68
CA LYS A 280 15.55 -9.32 -38.49
C LYS A 280 15.54 -10.32 -37.35
#